data_AF-A0A5C9BW38-F1
#
_entry.id   AF-A0A5C9BW38-F1
#
_cell.length_a   1.000
_cell.length_b   1.000
_cell.length_c   1.000
_cell.angle_alpha   90.00
_cell.angle_beta   90.00
_cell.angle_gamma   90.00
#
_symmetry.space_group_name_H-M   'P 1'
#
loop_
_entity.id
_entity.type
_entity.pdbx_description
1 polymer ?
#
loop_
_entity_poly.entity_id
_entity_poly.type
_entity_poly.pdbx_seq_one_letter_code
_entity_poly.pdbx_strand_id
1 'polypeptide(L)'
;MRFLLILPLLLVASLSRADPCDELPKPSVTIKRIDERLNYNTEYSYRSLTNIGAALARPGKQVLGLTRGNATVSFASASPSIIDPTGRWECASPQITLTFGFSPMTVYVAREFPEGTCAYKEILEHEMRHVEAYQKHIASIEKELTESLNGRFATAAVWRGPVGQTAARLRQELDARWAPYVQRQIKLVDEAQAKIDTAEEYERVANACGGEISKVLRGKS
;
A
#
# COMPACT_ATOMS: atom_id res chain seq x y z
N MET A 1 -76.27 -41.35 17.39
CA MET A 1 -75.78 -40.77 16.12
C MET A 1 -74.78 -39.67 16.44
N ARG A 2 -73.50 -39.91 16.14
CA ARG A 2 -72.38 -38.97 16.28
C ARG A 2 -72.28 -38.12 15.01
N PHE A 3 -72.32 -36.79 15.12
CA PHE A 3 -71.88 -35.89 14.05
C PHE A 3 -70.52 -35.33 14.45
N LEU A 4 -69.46 -35.78 13.78
CA LEU A 4 -68.14 -35.17 13.85
C LEU A 4 -68.14 -33.92 12.96
N LEU A 5 -67.92 -32.75 13.56
CA LEU A 5 -67.59 -31.51 12.85
C LEU A 5 -66.09 -31.50 12.57
N ILE A 6 -65.70 -31.64 11.31
CA ILE A 6 -64.32 -31.50 10.85
C ILE A 6 -64.11 -30.02 10.50
N LEU A 7 -63.25 -29.35 11.25
CA LEU A 7 -62.81 -27.97 11.02
C LEU A 7 -61.64 -27.99 10.01
N PRO A 8 -61.70 -27.26 8.87
CA PRO A 8 -60.60 -27.25 7.91
C PRO A 8 -59.48 -26.34 8.41
N LEU A 9 -58.29 -26.90 8.57
CA LEU A 9 -57.07 -26.18 8.91
C LEU A 9 -56.50 -25.54 7.64
N LEU A 10 -56.69 -24.23 7.47
CA LEU A 10 -56.07 -23.44 6.39
C LEU A 10 -54.57 -23.24 6.70
N LEU A 11 -53.70 -24.00 6.03
CA LEU A 11 -52.27 -23.70 5.97
C LEU A 11 -52.05 -22.45 5.12
N VAL A 12 -51.78 -21.32 5.78
CA VAL A 12 -51.26 -20.12 5.12
C VAL A 12 -49.77 -20.36 4.84
N ALA A 13 -49.45 -20.78 3.62
CA ALA A 13 -48.06 -20.81 3.15
C ALA A 13 -47.57 -19.36 3.00
N SER A 14 -46.79 -18.89 3.97
CA SER A 14 -46.07 -17.63 3.85
C SER A 14 -45.06 -17.76 2.69
N LEU A 15 -45.38 -17.14 1.56
CA LEU A 15 -44.43 -16.90 0.48
C LEU A 15 -43.29 -16.04 1.05
N SER A 16 -42.16 -16.68 1.40
CA SER A 16 -40.92 -15.97 1.65
C SER A 16 -40.55 -15.21 0.37
N ARG A 17 -40.83 -13.90 0.33
CA ARG A 17 -40.29 -13.04 -0.72
C ARG A 17 -38.78 -13.05 -0.57
N ALA A 18 -38.07 -13.37 -1.67
CA ALA A 18 -36.64 -13.18 -1.75
C ALA A 18 -36.32 -11.72 -1.39
N ASP A 19 -35.31 -11.51 -0.55
CA ASP A 19 -34.87 -10.16 -0.21
C ASP A 19 -34.27 -9.55 -1.50
N PRO A 20 -34.79 -8.43 -2.04
CA PRO A 20 -34.24 -7.82 -3.25
C PRO A 20 -32.75 -7.52 -3.14
N CYS A 21 -32.25 -7.36 -1.91
CA CYS A 21 -30.84 -7.18 -1.62
C CYS A 21 -29.96 -8.39 -1.96
N ASP A 22 -30.54 -9.58 -2.12
CA ASP A 22 -29.84 -10.80 -2.54
C ASP A 22 -29.45 -10.76 -4.03
N GLU A 23 -30.02 -9.83 -4.82
CA GLU A 23 -29.65 -9.60 -6.22
C GLU A 23 -28.36 -8.79 -6.37
N LEU A 24 -27.91 -8.12 -5.30
CA LEU A 24 -26.65 -7.38 -5.32
C LEU A 24 -25.46 -8.35 -5.44
N PRO A 25 -24.38 -7.93 -6.12
CA PRO A 25 -23.14 -8.71 -6.10
C PRO A 25 -22.68 -8.88 -4.65
N LYS A 26 -21.95 -9.94 -4.34
CA LYS A 26 -21.32 -10.07 -3.02
C LYS A 26 -20.30 -8.95 -2.82
N PRO A 27 -20.17 -8.40 -1.60
CA PRO A 27 -19.09 -7.48 -1.28
C PRO A 27 -17.73 -8.08 -1.64
N SER A 28 -16.83 -7.27 -2.21
CA SER A 28 -15.54 -7.73 -2.68
C SER A 28 -14.42 -6.75 -2.36
N VAL A 29 -13.21 -7.29 -2.22
CA VAL A 29 -11.97 -6.52 -2.10
C VAL A 29 -10.98 -7.02 -3.14
N THR A 30 -10.40 -6.08 -3.87
CA THR A 30 -9.27 -6.31 -4.77
C THR A 30 -8.06 -5.57 -4.25
N ILE A 31 -6.90 -6.22 -4.22
CA ILE A 31 -5.63 -5.62 -3.82
C ILE A 31 -4.74 -5.49 -5.05
N LYS A 32 -4.12 -4.33 -5.24
CA LYS A 32 -3.23 -4.03 -6.35
C LYS A 32 -1.94 -3.42 -5.81
N ARG A 33 -0.81 -4.06 -6.13
CA ARG A 33 0.50 -3.45 -5.91
C ARG A 33 0.79 -2.43 -7.00
N ILE A 34 1.40 -1.32 -6.61
CA ILE A 34 2.01 -0.38 -7.55
C ILE A 34 3.27 -1.05 -8.09
N ASP A 35 3.30 -1.29 -9.40
CA ASP A 35 4.45 -1.79 -10.14
C ASP A 35 4.80 -0.76 -11.21
N GLU A 36 5.64 0.19 -10.81
CA GLU A 36 6.11 1.28 -11.66
C GLU A 36 7.60 1.16 -11.94
N ARG A 37 8.03 1.71 -13.08
CA ARG A 37 9.45 1.77 -13.42
C ARG A 37 10.18 2.72 -12.48
N LEU A 38 11.40 2.33 -12.12
CA LEU A 38 12.31 3.18 -11.37
C LEU A 38 12.66 4.43 -12.18
N ASN A 39 12.72 5.57 -11.49
CA ASN A 39 13.36 6.75 -12.02
C ASN A 39 14.83 6.78 -11.58
N TYR A 40 15.71 7.26 -12.44
CA TYR A 40 17.11 7.49 -12.10
C TYR A 40 17.40 8.99 -12.19
N ASN A 41 18.19 9.51 -11.24
CA ASN A 41 18.61 10.90 -11.25
C ASN A 41 20.06 11.06 -10.82
N THR A 42 20.87 11.66 -11.69
CA THR A 42 22.30 11.88 -11.49
C THR A 42 22.67 13.37 -11.42
N GLU A 43 21.69 14.25 -11.22
CA GLU A 43 21.87 15.71 -11.27
C GLU A 43 22.29 16.32 -9.92
N TYR A 44 21.96 15.65 -8.81
CA TYR A 44 22.22 16.14 -7.47
C TYR A 44 23.66 15.85 -7.02
N SER A 45 24.26 16.78 -6.27
CA SER A 45 25.55 16.54 -5.60
C SER A 45 25.41 15.66 -4.37
N TYR A 46 26.48 14.99 -3.95
CA TYR A 46 26.46 14.21 -2.68
C TYR A 46 26.10 15.07 -1.47
N ARG A 47 26.45 16.37 -1.47
CA ARG A 47 26.05 17.32 -0.41
C ARG A 47 24.55 17.56 -0.41
N SER A 48 23.97 17.73 -1.60
CA SER A 48 22.52 17.86 -1.77
C SER A 48 21.80 16.59 -1.33
N LEU A 49 22.30 15.41 -1.74
CA LEU A 49 21.74 14.13 -1.32
C LEU A 49 21.86 13.92 0.18
N THR A 50 22.97 14.32 0.80
CA THR A 50 23.15 14.26 2.26
C THR A 50 22.10 15.13 2.99
N ASN A 51 21.76 16.30 2.45
CA ASN A 51 20.70 17.14 3.01
C ASN A 51 19.30 16.53 2.79
N ILE A 52 19.02 15.99 1.60
CA ILE A 52 17.74 15.33 1.29
C ILE A 52 17.52 14.10 2.18
N GLY A 53 18.57 13.31 2.37
CA GLY A 53 18.59 12.12 3.19
C GLY A 53 18.91 12.38 4.66
N ALA A 54 18.95 13.63 5.14
CA ALA A 54 19.46 13.96 6.47
C ALA A 54 18.73 13.25 7.62
N ALA A 55 17.44 12.94 7.44
CA ALA A 55 16.66 12.16 8.41
C ALA A 55 17.03 10.67 8.46
N LEU A 56 17.64 10.16 7.38
CA LEU A 56 18.05 8.76 7.20
C LEU A 56 19.58 8.59 7.34
N ALA A 57 20.35 9.65 7.10
CA ALA A 57 21.80 9.63 7.11
C ALA A 57 22.34 9.53 8.54
N ARG A 58 23.35 8.67 8.73
CA ARG A 58 24.09 8.60 10.00
C ARG A 58 24.84 9.92 10.25
N PRO A 59 24.89 10.43 11.50
CA PRO A 59 25.63 11.65 11.81
C PRO A 59 27.07 11.61 11.31
N GLY A 60 27.49 12.63 10.56
CA GLY A 60 28.86 12.76 10.05
C GLY A 60 29.22 11.90 8.83
N LYS A 61 28.26 11.17 8.23
CA LYS A 61 28.48 10.41 6.99
C LYS A 61 27.85 11.12 5.79
N GLN A 62 28.50 10.97 4.63
CA GLN A 62 28.06 11.56 3.37
C GLN A 62 27.25 10.53 2.58
N VAL A 63 26.16 10.99 1.98
CA VAL A 63 25.24 10.19 1.16
C VAL A 63 25.68 10.30 -0.29
N LEU A 64 26.19 9.20 -0.86
CA LEU A 64 26.74 9.14 -2.22
C LEU A 64 25.71 8.72 -3.26
N GLY A 65 24.77 7.88 -2.84
CA GLY A 65 23.56 7.52 -3.54
C GLY A 65 22.38 7.58 -2.58
N LEU A 66 21.17 7.60 -3.10
CA LEU A 66 19.95 7.57 -2.29
C LEU A 66 18.83 6.88 -3.05
N THR A 67 18.15 5.94 -2.42
CA THR A 67 16.92 5.36 -2.96
C THR A 67 15.73 5.89 -2.18
N ARG A 68 14.82 6.58 -2.88
CA ARG A 68 13.64 7.18 -2.27
C ARG A 68 12.37 6.63 -2.90
N GLY A 69 11.62 5.84 -2.13
CA GLY A 69 10.26 5.44 -2.46
C GLY A 69 9.25 6.29 -1.69
N ASN A 70 8.33 6.96 -2.39
CA ASN A 70 7.21 7.61 -1.72
C ASN A 70 6.08 6.61 -1.49
N ALA A 71 5.80 6.28 -0.23
CA ALA A 71 4.75 5.34 0.12
C ALA A 71 3.38 5.91 -0.26
N THR A 72 2.65 5.18 -1.10
CA THR A 72 1.36 5.58 -1.69
C THR A 72 0.31 4.54 -1.35
N VAL A 73 -0.86 5.03 -0.91
CA VAL A 73 -2.04 4.24 -0.58
C VAL A 73 -3.26 4.93 -1.17
N SER A 74 -4.08 4.19 -1.90
CA SER A 74 -5.33 4.69 -2.47
C SER A 74 -6.42 3.64 -2.40
N PHE A 75 -7.61 4.06 -1.99
CA PHE A 75 -8.81 3.23 -2.05
C PHE A 75 -9.77 3.78 -3.10
N ALA A 76 -10.13 2.93 -4.06
CA ALA A 76 -11.32 3.14 -4.89
C ALA A 76 -12.46 2.29 -4.33
N SER A 77 -13.66 2.84 -4.27
CA SER A 77 -14.85 2.08 -3.84
C SER A 77 -16.06 2.42 -4.70
N ALA A 78 -16.80 1.37 -5.07
CA ALA A 78 -18.16 1.46 -5.58
C ALA A 78 -19.09 0.75 -4.60
N SER A 79 -20.35 1.16 -4.52
CA SER A 79 -21.34 0.52 -3.65
C SER A 79 -22.69 0.47 -4.33
N PRO A 80 -22.89 -0.46 -5.29
CA PRO A 80 -24.22 -0.76 -5.82
C PRO A 80 -25.21 -0.93 -4.68
N SER A 81 -26.37 -0.29 -4.79
CA SER A 81 -27.37 -0.26 -3.74
C SER A 81 -28.80 -0.38 -4.28
N ILE A 82 -29.69 -0.90 -3.44
CA ILE A 82 -31.13 -0.98 -3.66
C ILE A 82 -31.80 -0.27 -2.50
N ILE A 83 -32.68 0.68 -2.83
CA ILE A 83 -33.50 1.42 -1.86
C ILE A 83 -34.79 0.64 -1.64
N ASP A 84 -35.21 0.54 -0.38
CA ASP A 84 -36.43 -0.13 0.02
C ASP A 84 -37.68 0.63 -0.47
N PRO A 85 -38.87 -0.01 -0.55
CA PRO A 85 -40.09 0.66 -0.98
C PRO A 85 -40.49 1.87 -0.13
N THR A 86 -40.02 1.98 1.12
CA THR A 86 -40.29 3.14 1.98
C THR A 86 -39.40 4.34 1.66
N GLY A 87 -38.34 4.16 0.86
CA GLY A 87 -37.38 5.21 0.53
C GLY A 87 -36.47 5.63 1.68
N ARG A 88 -36.52 4.91 2.81
CA ARG A 88 -35.79 5.28 4.04
C ARG A 88 -34.55 4.43 4.26
N TRP A 89 -34.55 3.21 3.74
CA TRP A 89 -33.49 2.24 3.93
C TRP A 89 -32.90 1.83 2.60
N GLU A 90 -31.63 1.49 2.61
CA GLU A 90 -30.93 0.89 1.49
C GLU A 90 -30.15 -0.33 1.96
N CYS A 91 -29.96 -1.27 1.03
CA CYS A 91 -28.87 -2.21 1.10
C CYS A 91 -27.81 -1.85 0.07
N ALA A 92 -26.55 -2.09 0.40
CA ALA A 92 -25.41 -1.76 -0.44
C ALA A 92 -24.35 -2.86 -0.40
N SER A 93 -23.68 -3.05 -1.52
CA SER A 93 -22.59 -4.03 -1.65
C SER A 93 -21.26 -3.34 -1.96
N PRO A 94 -20.37 -3.18 -0.96
CA PRO A 94 -19.05 -2.60 -1.18
C PRO A 94 -18.19 -3.37 -2.18
N GLN A 95 -17.69 -2.67 -3.19
CA GLN A 95 -16.70 -3.17 -4.15
C GLN A 95 -15.46 -2.30 -3.99
N ILE A 96 -14.43 -2.81 -3.32
CA ILE A 96 -13.27 -2.03 -2.88
C ILE A 96 -12.04 -2.46 -3.66
N THR A 97 -11.25 -1.49 -4.12
CA THR A 97 -9.90 -1.72 -4.65
C THR A 97 -8.90 -0.93 -3.82
N LEU A 98 -7.98 -1.62 -3.17
CA LEU A 98 -6.77 -1.02 -2.59
C LEU A 98 -5.67 -1.03 -3.63
N THR A 99 -5.10 0.14 -3.91
CA THR A 99 -3.82 0.26 -4.62
C THR A 99 -2.76 0.75 -3.63
N PHE A 100 -1.64 0.04 -3.51
CA PHE A 100 -0.60 0.37 -2.53
C PHE A 100 0.81 0.04 -3.03
N GLY A 101 1.81 0.77 -2.54
CA GLY A 101 3.22 0.55 -2.89
C GLY A 101 4.03 1.82 -2.77
N PHE A 102 5.08 1.94 -3.59
CA PHE A 102 5.92 3.14 -3.65
C PHE A 102 5.82 3.79 -5.02
N SER A 103 5.39 5.06 -5.07
CA SER A 103 5.37 5.86 -6.29
C SER A 103 5.47 7.37 -6.00
N PRO A 104 6.39 8.10 -6.68
CA PRO A 104 7.47 7.55 -7.49
C PRO A 104 8.52 6.84 -6.61
N MET A 105 9.27 5.92 -7.23
CA MET A 105 10.52 5.39 -6.67
C MET A 105 11.69 5.90 -7.52
N THR A 106 12.60 6.62 -6.89
CA THR A 106 13.76 7.24 -7.57
C THR A 106 15.05 6.79 -6.93
N VAL A 107 15.99 6.34 -7.77
CA VAL A 107 17.37 6.03 -7.42
C VAL A 107 18.25 7.21 -7.82
N TYR A 108 18.96 7.76 -6.85
CA TYR A 108 19.88 8.87 -7.03
C TYR A 108 21.31 8.37 -6.92
N VAL A 109 22.18 8.85 -7.81
CA VAL A 109 23.64 8.74 -7.66
C VAL A 109 24.21 10.14 -7.76
N ALA A 110 25.12 10.51 -6.86
CA ALA A 110 25.68 11.85 -6.85
C ALA A 110 26.41 12.15 -8.17
N ARG A 111 26.19 13.34 -8.73
CA ARG A 111 26.75 13.80 -10.01
C ARG A 111 28.27 13.78 -10.08
N GLU A 112 28.94 13.79 -8.91
CA GLU A 112 30.40 13.66 -8.82
C GLU A 112 30.92 12.29 -9.27
N PHE A 113 30.04 11.29 -9.45
CA PHE A 113 30.35 9.95 -9.93
C PHE A 113 29.66 9.71 -11.28
N PRO A 114 30.32 10.02 -12.41
CA PRO A 114 29.71 9.91 -13.74
C PRO A 114 29.31 8.48 -14.10
N GLU A 115 28.22 8.35 -14.86
CA GLU A 115 27.74 7.06 -15.36
C GLU A 115 28.84 6.28 -16.10
N GLY A 116 28.86 4.96 -15.90
CA GLY A 116 29.84 4.05 -16.50
C GLY A 116 31.16 3.90 -15.73
N THR A 117 31.46 4.81 -14.79
CA THR A 117 32.63 4.69 -13.90
C THR A 117 32.49 3.53 -12.90
N CYS A 118 33.60 3.06 -12.33
CA CYS A 118 33.56 2.07 -11.26
C CYS A 118 32.75 2.58 -10.06
N ALA A 119 33.04 3.80 -9.61
CA ALA A 119 32.37 4.41 -8.46
C ALA A 119 30.85 4.49 -8.65
N TYR A 120 30.39 4.90 -9.84
CA TYR A 120 28.96 4.93 -10.17
C TYR A 120 28.31 3.55 -10.04
N LYS A 121 28.95 2.50 -10.59
CA LYS A 121 28.42 1.14 -10.53
C LYS A 121 28.31 0.62 -9.11
N GLU A 122 29.34 0.80 -8.29
CA GLU A 122 29.34 0.38 -6.88
C GLU A 122 28.24 1.09 -6.07
N ILE A 123 28.09 2.41 -6.27
CA ILE A 123 27.02 3.17 -5.59
C ILE A 123 25.65 2.72 -6.08
N LEU A 124 25.47 2.57 -7.39
CA LEU A 124 24.20 2.11 -7.95
C LEU A 124 23.84 0.70 -7.46
N GLU A 125 24.78 -0.23 -7.44
CA GLU A 125 24.57 -1.59 -6.92
C GLU A 125 24.17 -1.57 -5.45
N HIS A 126 24.75 -0.69 -4.65
CA HIS A 126 24.33 -0.45 -3.28
C HIS A 126 22.87 0.03 -3.24
N GLU A 127 22.50 1.06 -4.00
CA GLU A 127 21.14 1.59 -4.07
C GLU A 127 20.11 0.56 -4.56
N MET A 128 20.49 -0.31 -5.48
CA MET A 128 19.59 -1.37 -5.96
C MET A 128 19.25 -2.41 -4.88
N ARG A 129 20.06 -2.55 -3.82
CA ARG A 129 19.67 -3.37 -2.66
C ARG A 129 18.56 -2.72 -1.86
N HIS A 130 18.54 -1.39 -1.77
CA HIS A 130 17.43 -0.64 -1.17
C HIS A 130 16.14 -0.81 -1.98
N VAL A 131 16.23 -0.73 -3.31
CA VAL A 131 15.10 -1.05 -4.22
C VAL A 131 14.57 -2.46 -3.97
N GLU A 132 15.45 -3.46 -3.89
CA GLU A 132 15.04 -4.85 -3.67
C GLU A 132 14.34 -5.01 -2.31
N ALA A 133 14.82 -4.35 -1.26
CA ALA A 133 14.16 -4.34 0.05
C ALA A 133 12.77 -3.69 0.00
N TYR A 134 12.59 -2.59 -0.74
CA TYR A 134 11.26 -2.01 -0.98
C TYR A 134 10.32 -3.01 -1.67
N GLN A 135 10.77 -3.62 -2.77
CA GLN A 135 9.96 -4.56 -3.56
C GLN A 135 9.57 -5.81 -2.75
N LYS A 136 10.53 -6.39 -2.03
CA LYS A 136 10.30 -7.56 -1.16
C LYS A 136 9.31 -7.25 -0.05
N HIS A 137 9.41 -6.07 0.58
CA HIS A 137 8.52 -5.67 1.66
C HIS A 137 7.08 -5.46 1.18
N ILE A 138 6.87 -4.78 0.05
CA ILE A 138 5.51 -4.61 -0.50
C ILE A 138 4.89 -5.96 -0.87
N ALA A 139 5.67 -6.87 -1.43
CA ALA A 139 5.19 -8.22 -1.73
C ALA A 139 4.86 -9.02 -0.46
N SER A 140 5.63 -8.86 0.63
CA SER A 140 5.42 -9.63 1.86
C SER A 140 4.15 -9.24 2.61
N ILE A 141 3.78 -7.95 2.60
CA ILE A 141 2.58 -7.46 3.32
C ILE A 141 1.26 -7.67 2.55
N GLU A 142 1.31 -8.00 1.26
CA GLU A 142 0.12 -8.14 0.41
C GLU A 142 -0.88 -9.15 0.97
N LYS A 143 -0.39 -10.28 1.49
CA LYS A 143 -1.23 -11.34 2.06
C LYS A 143 -1.99 -10.87 3.31
N GLU A 144 -1.30 -10.25 4.26
CA GLU A 144 -1.92 -9.76 5.51
C GLU A 144 -2.97 -8.68 5.21
N LEU A 145 -2.67 -7.77 4.28
CA LEU A 145 -3.62 -6.74 3.86
C LEU A 145 -4.85 -7.35 3.18
N THR A 146 -4.65 -8.35 2.32
CA THR A 146 -5.73 -9.10 1.67
C THR A 146 -6.64 -9.76 2.70
N GLU A 147 -6.08 -10.49 3.66
CA GLU A 147 -6.84 -11.18 4.70
C GLU A 147 -7.59 -10.20 5.61
N SER A 148 -6.93 -9.14 6.05
CA SER A 148 -7.52 -8.12 6.93
C SER A 148 -8.68 -7.38 6.27
N LEU A 149 -8.52 -6.95 5.02
CA LEU A 149 -9.57 -6.24 4.30
C LEU A 149 -10.71 -7.17 3.89
N ASN A 150 -10.42 -8.39 3.43
CA ASN A 150 -11.47 -9.37 3.13
C ASN A 150 -12.29 -9.71 4.38
N GLY A 151 -11.63 -9.93 5.51
CA GLY A 151 -12.31 -10.21 6.78
C GLY A 151 -13.25 -9.09 7.23
N ARG A 152 -12.93 -7.82 6.90
CA ARG A 152 -13.78 -6.67 7.23
C ARG A 152 -14.90 -6.43 6.22
N PHE A 153 -14.60 -6.52 4.93
CA PHE A 153 -15.44 -5.95 3.87
C PHE A 153 -16.05 -6.99 2.94
N ALA A 154 -15.35 -8.10 2.65
CA ALA A 154 -15.82 -9.13 1.72
C ALA A 154 -16.64 -10.22 2.42
N THR A 155 -17.59 -9.79 3.27
CA THR A 155 -18.50 -10.70 3.98
C THR A 155 -19.63 -11.17 3.08
N ALA A 156 -20.25 -12.32 3.38
CA ALA A 156 -21.37 -12.84 2.59
C ALA A 156 -22.62 -11.94 2.62
N ALA A 157 -22.78 -11.11 3.65
CA ALA A 157 -23.92 -10.22 3.82
C ALA A 157 -23.65 -8.83 3.21
N VAL A 158 -24.66 -8.29 2.52
CA VAL A 158 -24.70 -6.88 2.12
C VAL A 158 -24.85 -5.96 3.33
N TRP A 159 -24.42 -4.72 3.18
CA TRP A 159 -24.58 -3.68 4.19
C TRP A 159 -26.00 -3.14 4.13
N ARG A 160 -26.58 -2.75 5.26
CA ARG A 160 -27.91 -2.14 5.35
C ARG A 160 -27.84 -0.87 6.19
N GLY A 161 -28.55 0.17 5.80
CA GLY A 161 -28.56 1.45 6.53
C GLY A 161 -29.53 2.45 5.91
N PRO A 162 -29.63 3.67 6.48
CA PRO A 162 -30.44 4.72 5.87
C PRO A 162 -29.88 5.10 4.51
N VAL A 163 -30.75 5.50 3.59
CA VAL A 163 -30.38 5.91 2.23
C VAL A 163 -29.22 6.92 2.24
N GLY A 164 -28.21 6.66 1.42
CA GLY A 164 -27.00 7.48 1.25
C GLY A 164 -25.97 7.35 2.37
N GLN A 165 -26.28 6.70 3.50
CA GLN A 165 -25.35 6.61 4.62
C GLN A 165 -24.35 5.46 4.49
N THR A 166 -24.70 4.37 3.80
CA THR A 166 -23.82 3.18 3.76
C THR A 166 -22.50 3.49 3.04
N ALA A 167 -22.57 4.12 1.86
CA ALA A 167 -21.41 4.53 1.09
C ALA A 167 -20.58 5.62 1.80
N ALA A 168 -21.23 6.59 2.45
CA ALA A 168 -20.55 7.64 3.20
C ALA A 168 -19.75 7.07 4.39
N ARG A 169 -20.36 6.15 5.14
CA ARG A 169 -19.69 5.46 6.26
C ARG A 169 -18.53 4.60 5.78
N LEU A 170 -18.70 3.88 4.65
CA LEU A 170 -17.62 3.10 4.05
C LEU A 170 -16.41 4.00 3.74
N ARG A 171 -16.63 5.11 3.03
CA ARG A 171 -15.55 6.05 2.68
C ARG A 171 -14.85 6.58 3.93
N GLN A 172 -15.61 7.02 4.92
CA GLN A 172 -15.07 7.50 6.18
C GLN A 172 -14.20 6.43 6.88
N GLU A 173 -14.64 5.17 6.89
CA GLU A 173 -13.87 4.08 7.48
C GLU A 173 -12.57 3.82 6.71
N LEU A 174 -12.64 3.79 5.37
CA LEU A 174 -11.46 3.60 4.52
C LEU A 174 -10.42 4.70 4.78
N ASP A 175 -10.84 5.96 4.83
CA ASP A 175 -9.95 7.10 4.99
C ASP A 175 -9.41 7.24 6.42
N ALA A 176 -10.26 7.10 7.43
CA ALA A 176 -9.87 7.37 8.82
C ALA A 176 -9.15 6.19 9.49
N ARG A 177 -9.44 4.95 9.07
CA ARG A 177 -8.91 3.75 9.71
C ARG A 177 -7.95 2.97 8.81
N TRP A 178 -8.37 2.66 7.59
CA TRP A 178 -7.65 1.70 6.76
C TRP A 178 -6.47 2.31 6.01
N ALA A 179 -6.61 3.50 5.44
CA ALA A 179 -5.50 4.17 4.75
C ALA A 179 -4.31 4.42 5.71
N PRO A 180 -4.49 4.94 6.94
CA PRO A 180 -3.39 5.06 7.90
C PRO A 180 -2.81 3.72 8.34
N TYR A 181 -3.62 2.66 8.44
CA TYR A 181 -3.12 1.32 8.76
C TYR A 181 -2.21 0.78 7.66
N VAL A 182 -2.65 0.80 6.40
CA VAL A 182 -1.84 0.35 5.26
C VAL A 182 -0.56 1.20 5.16
N GLN A 183 -0.66 2.51 5.35
CA GLN A 183 0.48 3.41 5.33
C GLN A 183 1.55 3.02 6.37
N ARG A 184 1.14 2.62 7.58
CA ARG A 184 2.06 2.12 8.61
C ARG A 184 2.71 0.80 8.21
N GLN A 185 1.96 -0.13 7.62
CA GLN A 185 2.52 -1.40 7.15
C GLN A 185 3.59 -1.19 6.08
N ILE A 186 3.36 -0.27 5.15
CA ILE A 186 4.37 0.08 4.13
C ILE A 186 5.64 0.65 4.76
N LYS A 187 5.51 1.52 5.76
CA LYS A 187 6.64 2.18 6.44
C LYS A 187 7.52 1.24 7.27
N LEU A 188 7.07 0.02 7.57
CA LEU A 188 7.92 -0.97 8.25
C LEU A 188 9.15 -1.39 7.42
N VAL A 189 9.17 -1.08 6.12
CA VAL A 189 10.35 -1.28 5.28
C VAL A 189 11.58 -0.54 5.80
N ASP A 190 11.40 0.57 6.52
CA ASP A 190 12.49 1.41 7.02
C ASP A 190 13.46 0.59 7.91
N GLU A 191 12.95 -0.43 8.62
CA GLU A 191 13.77 -1.36 9.39
C GLU A 191 14.67 -2.26 8.53
N ALA A 192 14.19 -2.65 7.35
CA ALA A 192 14.97 -3.42 6.39
C ALA A 192 16.01 -2.54 5.68
N GLN A 193 15.65 -1.30 5.32
CA GLN A 193 16.57 -0.32 4.74
C GLN A 193 17.74 -0.02 5.70
N ALA A 194 17.45 0.20 7.00
CA ALA A 194 18.47 0.50 8.00
C ALA A 194 19.51 -0.63 8.19
N LYS A 195 19.17 -1.88 7.86
CA LYS A 195 20.09 -3.02 7.91
C LYS A 195 21.06 -3.06 6.72
N ILE A 196 20.77 -2.35 5.64
CA ILE A 196 21.62 -2.22 4.45
C ILE A 196 22.71 -1.17 4.69
N ASP A 197 22.35 -0.04 5.32
CA ASP A 197 23.24 1.08 5.58
C ASP A 197 24.06 0.91 6.87
N THR A 198 24.92 -0.11 6.90
CA THR A 198 25.84 -0.38 8.02
C THR A 198 27.10 0.46 7.95
N ALA A 199 27.82 0.62 9.08
CA ALA A 199 29.06 1.40 9.09
C ALA A 199 30.13 0.73 8.22
N GLU A 200 30.19 -0.59 8.28
CA GLU A 200 31.05 -1.46 7.50
C GLU A 200 30.77 -1.32 6.01
N GLU A 201 29.48 -1.20 5.63
CA GLU A 201 29.10 -1.00 4.24
C GLU A 201 29.52 0.38 3.71
N TYR A 202 29.37 1.44 4.51
CA TYR A 202 29.91 2.76 4.15
C TYR A 202 31.43 2.72 3.93
N GLU A 203 32.17 2.02 4.78
CA GLU A 203 33.61 1.88 4.64
C GLU A 203 34.00 1.04 3.42
N ARG A 204 33.27 -0.04 3.13
CA ARG A 204 33.46 -0.85 1.92
C ARG A 204 33.29 0.00 0.67
N VAL A 205 32.17 0.71 0.55
CA VAL A 205 31.86 1.56 -0.62
C VAL A 205 32.89 2.69 -0.73
N ALA A 206 33.24 3.37 0.36
CA ALA A 206 34.21 4.49 0.31
C ALA A 206 35.62 4.06 -0.15
N ASN A 207 36.01 2.81 0.13
CA ASN A 207 37.31 2.23 -0.24
C ASN A 207 37.28 1.45 -1.56
N ALA A 208 36.11 1.27 -2.17
CA ALA A 208 35.97 0.62 -3.47
C ALA A 208 36.67 1.42 -4.58
N CYS A 209 36.81 0.78 -5.75
CA CYS A 209 37.34 1.42 -6.96
C CYS A 209 38.73 2.07 -6.77
N GLY A 210 39.63 1.38 -6.05
CA GLY A 210 40.99 1.91 -5.80
C GLY A 210 41.02 3.24 -5.03
N GLY A 211 39.97 3.53 -4.25
CA GLY A 211 39.84 4.75 -3.45
C GLY A 211 39.43 5.99 -4.25
N GLU A 212 38.95 5.84 -5.48
CA GLU A 212 38.39 6.94 -6.29
C GLU A 212 37.32 7.73 -5.53
N ILE A 213 36.39 7.03 -4.87
CA ILE A 213 35.34 7.64 -4.05
C ILE A 213 35.96 8.50 -2.95
N SER A 214 36.87 7.93 -2.17
CA SER A 214 37.58 8.66 -1.12
C SER A 214 38.40 9.86 -1.64
N LYS A 215 38.90 9.83 -2.88
CA LYS A 215 39.60 10.99 -3.49
C LYS A 215 38.62 12.12 -3.81
N VAL A 216 37.44 11.82 -4.34
CA VAL A 216 36.38 12.81 -4.60
C VAL A 216 35.92 13.48 -3.30
N LEU A 217 35.80 12.70 -2.22
CA LEU A 217 35.39 13.22 -0.92
C LEU A 217 36.48 14.10 -0.27
N ARG A 218 37.77 13.78 -0.48
CA ARG A 218 38.91 14.54 0.06
C ARG A 218 39.34 15.74 -0.79
N GLY A 219 39.15 15.69 -2.10
CA GLY A 219 39.65 16.68 -3.07
C GLY A 219 38.79 17.92 -3.25
N LYS A 220 37.73 18.12 -2.45
CA LYS A 220 36.86 19.30 -2.47
C LYS A 220 36.67 19.92 -1.07
N SER A 221 37.77 20.10 -0.34
CA SER A 221 37.85 21.09 0.76
C SER A 221 37.88 22.49 0.18
#